data_AF-A0A3M1TVH7-F1
#
_entry.id   AF-A0A3M1TVH7-F1
#
_cell.length_a   1.000
_cell.length_b   1.000
_cell.length_c   1.000
_cell.angle_alpha   90.00
_cell.angle_beta   90.00
_cell.angle_gamma   90.00
#
_symmetry.space_group_name_H-M   'P 1'
#
loop_
_entity.id
_entity.type
_entity.pdbx_description
1 polymer ?
#
loop_
_entity_poly.entity_id
_entity_poly.type
_entity_poly.pdbx_seq_one_letter_code
_entity_poly.pdbx_strand_id
1 'polypeptide(L)'
;MPKGPFTVNLVPAEHGTYTVSPQIPADGKLPAGTRLQVTASPAEGYSLDAVYYTVEGGMWGVTHYESFTPEMDISLDTNMWVGANFIDNALVEKLEVTQDVLYAQPGKKPLKYDVFAPKGAKNLPCIVIIHGGGWSSNNEDIMRGLARELARGNQYVVFSIDYRWINHLDGDEQPNHMHHLIEDVFGAIAHIQTHAKKYGGDPRRIAVTGDSAGGHLSACAAVLCPFIGEGGFGEQQGVYEFMPSYLPEGKTLEQVREEIT
;
A
#
# COMPACT_ATOMS: atom_id res chain seq x y z
N MET A 1 -21.06 -20.84 -2.93
CA MET A 1 -20.71 -20.20 -4.22
C MET A 1 -21.82 -19.24 -4.59
N PRO A 2 -21.51 -18.02 -5.06
CA PRO A 2 -22.52 -17.08 -5.48
C PRO A 2 -23.30 -17.68 -6.66
N LYS A 3 -24.63 -17.67 -6.57
CA LYS A 3 -25.52 -18.21 -7.60
C LYS A 3 -26.14 -17.06 -8.37
N GLY A 4 -25.59 -16.73 -9.53
CA GLY A 4 -26.24 -15.84 -10.48
C GLY A 4 -25.29 -15.39 -11.58
N PRO A 5 -25.82 -14.96 -12.73
CA PRO A 5 -25.09 -13.99 -13.53
C PRO A 5 -24.99 -12.68 -12.75
N PHE A 6 -23.84 -12.02 -12.83
CA PHE A 6 -23.62 -10.71 -12.22
C PHE A 6 -23.59 -9.63 -13.29
N THR A 7 -24.01 -8.43 -12.89
CA THR A 7 -24.01 -7.26 -13.76
C THR A 7 -22.67 -6.55 -13.66
N VAL A 8 -22.05 -6.29 -14.80
CA VAL A 8 -20.86 -5.42 -14.95
C VAL A 8 -21.32 -4.12 -15.59
N ASN A 9 -21.18 -3.02 -14.85
CA ASN A 9 -21.47 -1.68 -15.34
C ASN A 9 -20.16 -1.00 -15.75
N LEU A 10 -20.06 -0.51 -16.98
CA LEU A 10 -18.87 0.22 -17.43
C LEU A 10 -19.04 1.72 -17.12
N VAL A 11 -18.09 2.29 -16.40
CA VAL A 11 -18.04 3.72 -16.08
C VAL A 11 -17.32 4.46 -17.21
N PRO A 12 -17.94 5.44 -17.89
CA PRO A 12 -17.26 6.21 -18.92
C PRO A 12 -15.95 6.81 -18.40
N ALA A 13 -14.88 6.64 -19.17
CA ALA A 13 -13.59 7.26 -18.87
C ALA A 13 -13.50 8.64 -19.54
N GLU A 14 -12.86 9.57 -18.84
CA GLU A 14 -12.43 10.86 -19.39
C GLU A 14 -10.91 10.85 -19.57
N HIS A 15 -10.40 11.58 -20.56
CA HIS A 15 -8.95 11.76 -20.76
C HIS A 15 -8.13 10.47 -21.02
N GLY A 16 -8.81 9.42 -21.46
CA GLY A 16 -8.22 8.15 -21.86
C GLY A 16 -9.31 7.18 -22.29
N THR A 17 -8.91 5.93 -22.52
CA THR A 17 -9.82 4.85 -22.88
C THR A 17 -9.45 3.60 -22.11
N TYR A 18 -10.40 2.69 -21.93
CA TYR A 18 -10.12 1.35 -21.45
C TYR A 18 -11.03 0.33 -22.14
N THR A 19 -10.58 -0.91 -22.20
CA THR A 19 -11.32 -2.05 -22.75
C THR A 19 -11.49 -3.12 -21.69
N VAL A 20 -12.57 -3.90 -21.79
CA VAL A 20 -12.81 -5.06 -20.92
C VAL A 20 -13.01 -6.31 -21.79
N SER A 21 -12.30 -7.37 -21.46
CA SER A 21 -12.38 -8.69 -22.10
C SER A 21 -12.82 -9.75 -21.09
N PRO A 22 -13.77 -10.65 -21.41
CA PRO A 22 -14.55 -10.69 -22.64
C PRO A 22 -15.48 -9.48 -22.78
N GLN A 23 -15.94 -9.23 -24.01
CA GLN A 23 -16.87 -8.13 -24.28
C GLN A 23 -18.13 -8.26 -23.41
N ILE A 24 -18.47 -7.18 -22.72
CA ILE A 24 -19.66 -7.13 -21.87
C ILE A 24 -20.92 -7.11 -22.76
N PRO A 25 -21.88 -8.05 -22.56
CA PRO A 25 -23.13 -8.06 -23.31
C PRO A 25 -23.97 -6.79 -23.07
N ALA A 26 -24.94 -6.51 -23.95
CA ALA A 26 -25.78 -5.31 -23.85
C ALA A 26 -26.62 -5.23 -22.55
N ASP A 27 -26.94 -6.37 -21.93
CA ASP A 27 -27.63 -6.43 -20.65
C ASP A 27 -26.69 -6.38 -19.43
N GLY A 28 -25.37 -6.29 -19.67
CA GLY A 28 -24.33 -6.24 -18.65
C GLY A 28 -24.06 -7.55 -17.93
N LYS A 29 -24.76 -8.64 -18.28
CA LYS A 29 -24.75 -9.86 -17.45
C LYS A 29 -23.74 -10.89 -17.93
N LEU A 30 -22.92 -11.36 -17.01
CA LEU A 30 -21.94 -12.43 -17.24
C LEU A 30 -22.04 -13.51 -16.16
N PRO A 31 -21.68 -14.78 -16.47
CA PRO A 31 -21.67 -15.85 -15.49
C PRO A 31 -20.75 -15.54 -14.29
N ALA A 32 -21.16 -15.92 -13.08
CA ALA A 32 -20.27 -15.92 -11.91
C ALA A 32 -18.96 -16.67 -12.18
N GLY A 33 -17.85 -16.13 -11.68
CA GLY A 33 -16.50 -16.65 -11.88
C GLY A 33 -15.87 -16.26 -13.22
N THR A 34 -16.57 -15.50 -14.07
CA THR A 34 -15.97 -14.95 -15.30
C THR A 34 -14.76 -14.08 -14.93
N ARG A 35 -13.63 -14.31 -15.60
CA ARG A 35 -12.43 -13.47 -15.47
C ARG A 35 -12.53 -12.31 -16.45
N LEU A 36 -12.51 -11.09 -15.92
CA LEU A 36 -12.48 -9.87 -16.72
C LEU A 36 -11.05 -9.36 -16.75
N GLN A 37 -10.52 -9.11 -17.94
CA GLN A 37 -9.26 -8.40 -18.14
C GLN A 37 -9.58 -6.98 -18.57
N VAL A 38 -9.13 -6.01 -17.80
CA VAL A 38 -9.26 -4.58 -18.09
C VAL A 38 -7.93 -4.05 -18.58
N THR A 39 -7.93 -3.28 -19.66
CA THR A 39 -6.73 -2.62 -20.21
C THR A 39 -7.01 -1.15 -20.46
N ALA A 40 -6.26 -0.26 -19.83
CA ALA A 40 -6.40 1.19 -19.92
C ALA A 40 -5.27 1.84 -20.73
N SER A 41 -5.59 2.93 -21.40
CA SER A 41 -4.65 3.70 -22.23
C SER A 41 -4.95 5.20 -22.08
N PRO A 42 -3.99 5.99 -21.56
CA PRO A 42 -4.18 7.43 -21.41
C PRO A 42 -4.21 8.14 -22.76
N ALA A 43 -4.94 9.26 -22.84
CA ALA A 43 -4.85 10.18 -23.97
C ALA A 43 -3.55 11.01 -23.90
N GLU A 44 -3.20 11.69 -24.99
CA GLU A 44 -2.07 12.62 -25.02
C GLU A 44 -2.22 13.70 -23.94
N GLY A 45 -1.16 13.96 -23.18
CA GLY A 45 -1.17 14.92 -22.06
C GLY A 45 -1.62 14.34 -20.71
N TYR A 46 -2.03 13.07 -20.67
CA TYR A 46 -2.51 12.41 -19.46
C TYR A 46 -1.70 11.15 -19.13
N SER A 47 -1.79 10.76 -17.86
CA SER A 47 -1.22 9.54 -17.29
C SER A 47 -2.32 8.72 -16.64
N LEU A 48 -2.16 7.40 -16.61
CA LEU A 48 -3.04 6.52 -15.84
C LEU A 48 -2.90 6.84 -14.35
N ASP A 49 -4.03 7.05 -13.68
CA ASP A 49 -4.09 7.07 -12.22
C ASP A 49 -4.39 5.65 -11.71
N ALA A 50 -5.56 5.10 -12.06
CA ALA A 50 -5.93 3.75 -11.67
C ALA A 50 -6.93 3.14 -12.65
N VAL A 51 -6.82 1.83 -12.88
CA VAL A 51 -7.94 0.97 -13.26
C VAL A 51 -8.64 0.53 -11.99
N TYR A 52 -9.97 0.55 -11.95
CA TYR A 52 -10.69 0.21 -10.74
C TYR A 52 -11.96 -0.58 -10.99
N TYR A 53 -12.39 -1.30 -9.96
CA TYR A 53 -13.77 -1.74 -9.86
C TYR A 53 -14.37 -1.46 -8.49
N THR A 54 -15.68 -1.27 -8.46
CA THR A 54 -16.46 -0.96 -7.26
C THR A 54 -17.52 -2.02 -7.07
N VAL A 55 -17.72 -2.45 -5.82
CA VAL A 55 -18.76 -3.41 -5.45
C VAL A 55 -19.64 -2.83 -4.33
N GLU A 56 -20.93 -3.10 -4.38
CA GLU A 56 -21.86 -2.77 -3.29
C GLU A 56 -21.96 -3.91 -2.27
N GLY A 57 -22.09 -3.55 -0.99
CA GLY A 57 -22.39 -4.52 0.08
C GLY A 57 -21.18 -5.26 0.65
N GLY A 58 -19.97 -4.70 0.50
CA GLY A 58 -18.81 -5.16 1.26
C GLY A 58 -18.98 -4.92 2.77
N MET A 59 -18.05 -5.42 3.58
CA MET A 59 -18.05 -5.28 5.05
C MET A 59 -18.18 -3.82 5.52
N TRP A 60 -17.79 -2.87 4.66
CA TRP A 60 -17.82 -1.42 4.92
C TRP A 60 -18.75 -0.64 3.99
N GLY A 61 -19.67 -1.31 3.30
CA GLY A 61 -20.56 -0.70 2.30
C GLY A 61 -19.97 -0.75 0.88
N VAL A 62 -19.99 0.36 0.17
CA VAL A 62 -19.39 0.46 -1.17
C VAL A 62 -17.88 0.31 -1.04
N THR A 63 -17.30 -0.65 -1.76
CA THR A 63 -15.86 -0.97 -1.69
C THR A 63 -15.23 -0.78 -3.06
N HIS A 64 -14.09 -0.09 -3.10
CA HIS A 64 -13.31 0.17 -4.31
C HIS A 64 -12.04 -0.68 -4.29
N TYR A 65 -11.71 -1.23 -5.46
CA TYR A 65 -10.48 -1.97 -5.70
C TYR A 65 -9.77 -1.30 -6.86
N GLU A 66 -8.52 -0.94 -6.65
CA GLU A 66 -7.75 -0.14 -7.61
C GLU A 66 -6.49 -0.90 -8.00
N SER A 67 -6.08 -0.71 -9.25
CA SER A 67 -4.80 -1.12 -9.79
C SER A 67 -4.18 0.08 -10.50
N PHE A 68 -2.94 0.38 -10.16
CA PHE A 68 -2.20 1.50 -10.75
C PHE A 68 -1.36 1.06 -11.96
N THR A 69 -1.63 -0.14 -12.49
CA THR A 69 -1.08 -0.63 -13.76
C THR A 69 -2.12 -0.52 -14.86
N PRO A 70 -1.70 -0.41 -16.13
CA PRO A 70 -2.63 -0.36 -17.26
C PRO A 70 -3.54 -1.58 -17.37
N GLU A 71 -3.15 -2.70 -16.77
CA GLU A 71 -3.89 -3.96 -16.82
C GLU A 71 -4.36 -4.38 -15.43
N MET A 72 -5.58 -4.94 -15.36
CA MET A 72 -6.16 -5.49 -14.14
C MET A 72 -7.01 -6.72 -14.45
N ASP A 73 -6.78 -7.81 -13.73
CA ASP A 73 -7.60 -9.01 -13.77
C ASP A 73 -8.61 -9.03 -12.62
N ILE A 74 -9.90 -9.21 -12.94
CA ILE A 74 -11.00 -9.18 -11.99
C ILE A 74 -11.76 -10.51 -12.04
N SER A 75 -12.09 -11.05 -10.87
CA SER A 75 -13.01 -12.20 -10.77
C SER A 75 -14.43 -11.70 -10.53
N LEU A 76 -15.37 -12.04 -11.41
CA LEU A 76 -16.75 -11.62 -11.28
C LEU A 76 -17.52 -12.51 -10.29
N ASP A 77 -17.61 -12.10 -9.03
CA ASP A 77 -18.34 -12.82 -7.98
C ASP A 77 -19.46 -11.99 -7.33
N THR A 78 -19.63 -10.74 -7.78
CA THR A 78 -20.68 -9.81 -7.36
C THR A 78 -20.97 -8.80 -8.47
N ASN A 79 -22.05 -8.02 -8.32
CA ASN A 79 -22.31 -6.89 -9.22
C ASN A 79 -21.24 -5.82 -9.02
N MET A 80 -20.76 -5.24 -10.12
CA MET A 80 -19.66 -4.27 -10.06
C MET A 80 -19.77 -3.14 -11.08
N TRP A 81 -19.04 -2.07 -10.81
CA TRP A 81 -18.75 -0.98 -11.74
C TRP A 81 -17.26 -1.00 -12.07
N VAL A 82 -16.90 -1.02 -13.34
CA VAL A 82 -15.50 -1.08 -13.81
C VAL A 82 -15.18 0.20 -14.55
N GLY A 83 -14.05 0.82 -14.22
CA GLY A 83 -13.61 2.08 -14.83
C GLY A 83 -12.10 2.23 -14.84
N ALA A 84 -11.65 3.35 -15.41
CA ALA A 84 -10.27 3.81 -15.33
C ALA A 84 -10.24 5.33 -15.17
N ASN A 85 -9.34 5.81 -14.31
CA ASN A 85 -9.10 7.22 -14.05
C ASN A 85 -7.75 7.64 -14.65
N PHE A 86 -7.74 8.83 -15.24
CA PHE A 86 -6.57 9.43 -15.87
C PHE A 86 -6.37 10.83 -15.29
N ILE A 87 -5.11 11.22 -15.11
CA ILE A 87 -4.70 12.50 -14.51
C ILE A 87 -3.76 13.26 -15.42
N ASP A 88 -3.73 14.59 -15.29
CA ASP A 88 -2.84 15.44 -16.07
C ASP A 88 -1.36 15.06 -15.83
N ASN A 89 -0.58 14.97 -16.90
CA ASN A 89 0.85 14.66 -16.82
C ASN A 89 1.62 15.60 -15.89
N ALA A 90 1.20 16.86 -15.77
CA ALA A 90 1.83 17.84 -14.88
C ALA A 90 1.83 17.41 -13.41
N LEU A 91 0.90 16.52 -13.00
CA LEU A 91 0.83 15.99 -11.64
C LEU A 91 1.86 14.91 -11.33
N VAL A 92 2.45 14.29 -12.36
CA VAL A 92 3.38 13.15 -12.21
C VAL A 92 4.74 13.40 -12.88
N GLU A 93 4.83 14.32 -13.84
CA GLU A 93 6.06 14.56 -14.63
C GLU A 93 7.26 14.97 -13.78
N LYS A 94 7.01 15.54 -12.59
CA LYS A 94 8.04 16.01 -11.65
C LYS A 94 8.41 14.97 -10.60
N LEU A 95 7.79 13.81 -10.61
CA LEU A 95 8.03 12.74 -9.66
C LEU A 95 8.88 11.64 -10.31
N GLU A 96 9.73 11.03 -9.49
CA GLU A 96 10.34 9.73 -9.72
C GLU A 96 9.67 8.75 -8.77
N VAL A 97 9.01 7.75 -9.35
CA VAL A 97 8.31 6.71 -8.59
C VAL A 97 9.10 5.42 -8.70
N THR A 98 9.50 4.86 -7.56
CA THR A 98 10.11 3.53 -7.47
C THR A 98 9.12 2.60 -6.76
N GLN A 99 8.71 1.53 -7.42
CA GLN A 99 7.75 0.58 -6.86
C GLN A 99 8.45 -0.66 -6.29
N ASP A 100 7.73 -1.38 -5.43
CA ASP A 100 8.07 -2.74 -5.00
C ASP A 100 9.43 -2.87 -4.29
N VAL A 101 9.83 -1.86 -3.50
CA VAL A 101 11.06 -1.94 -2.73
C VAL A 101 10.88 -2.89 -1.55
N LEU A 102 11.33 -4.13 -1.71
CA LEU A 102 11.30 -5.15 -0.66
C LEU A 102 12.14 -4.72 0.55
N TYR A 103 11.57 -4.81 1.75
CA TYR A 103 12.29 -4.55 2.99
C TYR A 103 12.36 -5.75 3.93
N ALA A 104 11.36 -6.65 3.92
CA ALA A 104 11.35 -7.85 4.75
C ALA A 104 10.43 -8.94 4.19
N GLN A 105 10.60 -10.17 4.68
CA GLN A 105 9.68 -11.29 4.45
C GLN A 105 9.69 -12.21 5.69
N PRO A 106 9.13 -11.77 6.83
CA PRO A 106 9.12 -12.56 8.07
C PRO A 106 8.16 -13.76 8.01
N GLY A 107 7.23 -13.77 7.04
CA GLY A 107 6.32 -14.87 6.72
C GLY A 107 6.34 -15.20 5.22
N LYS A 108 5.19 -15.54 4.65
CA LYS A 108 5.03 -15.77 3.21
C LYS A 108 4.86 -14.47 2.43
N LYS A 109 4.13 -13.50 2.98
CA LYS A 109 3.90 -12.22 2.31
C LYS A 109 5.20 -11.42 2.22
N PRO A 110 5.69 -11.05 1.02
CA PRO A 110 6.78 -10.10 0.89
C PRO A 110 6.30 -8.72 1.30
N LEU A 111 7.08 -8.03 2.15
CA LEU A 111 6.74 -6.70 2.63
C LEU A 111 7.56 -5.66 1.88
N LYS A 112 6.87 -4.76 1.20
CA LYS A 112 7.44 -3.80 0.26
C LYS A 112 7.02 -2.37 0.61
N TYR A 113 7.63 -1.41 -0.05
CA TYR A 113 7.10 -0.07 -0.11
C TYR A 113 7.35 0.56 -1.47
N ASP A 114 6.52 1.53 -1.81
CA ASP A 114 6.72 2.40 -2.95
C ASP A 114 7.30 3.74 -2.51
N VAL A 115 8.10 4.36 -3.37
CA VAL A 115 8.74 5.65 -3.15
C VAL A 115 8.22 6.65 -4.15
N PHE A 116 7.79 7.81 -3.65
CA PHE A 116 7.41 8.98 -4.43
C PHE A 116 8.38 10.11 -4.08
N ALA A 117 9.31 10.41 -4.99
CA ALA A 117 10.32 11.43 -4.79
C ALA A 117 10.21 12.53 -5.85
N PRO A 118 10.31 13.82 -5.48
CA PRO A 118 10.56 14.88 -6.44
C PRO A 118 11.84 14.63 -7.26
N LYS A 119 11.81 14.91 -8.56
CA LYS A 119 13.02 14.90 -9.40
C LYS A 119 14.08 15.82 -8.82
N GLY A 120 15.29 15.28 -8.60
CA GLY A 120 16.39 16.02 -7.99
C GLY A 120 16.23 16.30 -6.49
N ALA A 121 15.37 15.55 -5.79
CA ALA A 121 15.22 15.63 -4.34
C ALA A 121 16.58 15.50 -3.64
N LYS A 122 16.81 16.36 -2.64
CA LYS A 122 18.04 16.35 -1.85
C LYS A 122 17.76 16.82 -0.43
N ASN A 123 18.05 15.95 0.54
CA ASN A 123 17.85 16.21 1.96
C ASN A 123 16.42 16.72 2.26
N LEU A 124 15.39 16.13 1.66
CA LEU A 124 14.00 16.46 1.99
C LEU A 124 13.53 15.63 3.19
N PRO A 125 12.66 16.15 4.07
CA PRO A 125 11.99 15.32 5.07
C PRO A 125 11.20 14.19 4.40
N CYS A 126 11.08 13.07 5.12
CA CYS A 126 10.38 11.88 4.67
C CYS A 126 9.00 11.77 5.31
N ILE A 127 8.02 11.27 4.57
CA ILE A 127 6.73 10.84 5.11
C ILE A 127 6.56 9.34 4.83
N VAL A 128 6.24 8.57 5.85
CA VAL A 128 5.90 7.15 5.74
C VAL A 128 4.39 7.01 5.87
N ILE A 129 3.72 6.55 4.82
CA ILE A 129 2.30 6.24 4.80
C ILE A 129 2.12 4.76 5.15
N ILE A 130 1.24 4.49 6.10
CA ILE A 130 0.81 3.15 6.50
C ILE A 130 -0.66 3.01 6.10
N HIS A 131 -0.98 2.04 5.24
CA HIS A 131 -2.33 1.90 4.71
C HIS A 131 -3.34 1.39 5.75
N GLY A 132 -4.61 1.75 5.57
CA GLY A 132 -5.76 1.15 6.24
C GLY A 132 -6.18 -0.19 5.61
N GLY A 133 -7.40 -0.65 5.95
CA GLY A 133 -7.90 -1.97 5.51
C GLY A 133 -8.09 -2.96 6.65
N GLY A 134 -8.35 -2.46 7.87
CA GLY A 134 -8.72 -3.29 9.02
C GLY A 134 -7.71 -4.38 9.35
N TRP A 135 -6.41 -4.08 9.16
CA TRP A 135 -5.30 -5.02 9.38
C TRP A 135 -5.35 -6.30 8.52
N SER A 136 -6.22 -6.36 7.51
CA SER A 136 -6.61 -7.61 6.85
C SER A 136 -6.64 -7.53 5.32
N SER A 137 -6.33 -6.38 4.75
CA SER A 137 -6.44 -6.12 3.32
C SER A 137 -5.52 -4.97 2.90
N ASN A 138 -5.41 -4.79 1.58
CA ASN A 138 -4.58 -3.80 0.90
C ASN A 138 -3.07 -4.05 1.00
N ASN A 139 -2.30 -3.22 0.29
CA ASN A 139 -0.84 -3.23 0.27
C ASN A 139 -0.33 -1.78 0.05
N GLU A 140 0.95 -1.61 -0.27
CA GLU A 140 1.60 -0.32 -0.51
C GLU A 140 0.94 0.56 -1.60
N ASP A 141 0.17 -0.03 -2.52
CA ASP A 141 -0.41 0.64 -3.67
C ASP A 141 -1.64 1.51 -3.36
N ILE A 142 -2.44 1.14 -2.34
CA ILE A 142 -3.79 1.68 -2.13
C ILE A 142 -3.79 3.18 -1.81
N MET A 143 -2.66 3.71 -1.34
CA MET A 143 -2.49 5.10 -0.92
C MET A 143 -1.56 5.89 -1.86
N ARG A 144 -1.27 5.39 -3.07
CA ARG A 144 -0.43 6.08 -4.06
C ARG A 144 -0.95 7.47 -4.44
N GLY A 145 -2.28 7.66 -4.46
CA GLY A 145 -2.89 8.97 -4.65
C GLY A 145 -2.46 9.98 -3.56
N LEU A 146 -2.55 9.59 -2.29
CA LEU A 146 -2.07 10.41 -1.17
C LEU A 146 -0.55 10.64 -1.23
N ALA A 147 0.21 9.59 -1.56
CA ALA A 147 1.66 9.69 -1.69
C ALA A 147 2.09 10.71 -2.74
N ARG A 148 1.44 10.70 -3.92
CA ARG A 148 1.63 11.69 -4.98
C ARG A 148 1.30 13.10 -4.50
N GLU A 149 0.15 13.28 -3.85
CA GLU A 149 -0.30 14.60 -3.38
C GLU A 149 0.65 15.22 -2.34
N LEU A 150 1.26 14.40 -1.48
CA LEU A 150 2.26 14.83 -0.52
C LEU A 150 3.63 15.11 -1.18
N ALA A 151 4.03 14.31 -2.18
CA ALA A 151 5.33 14.47 -2.84
C ALA A 151 5.35 15.63 -3.85
N ARG A 152 4.24 15.91 -4.57
CA ARG A 152 4.20 16.86 -5.70
C ARG A 152 4.58 18.30 -5.35
N GLY A 153 4.51 18.67 -4.06
CA GLY A 153 4.89 19.99 -3.57
C GLY A 153 6.40 20.24 -3.51
N ASN A 154 7.25 19.26 -3.86
CA ASN A 154 8.71 19.30 -3.76
C ASN A 154 9.23 19.53 -2.33
N GLN A 155 8.46 19.12 -1.32
CA GLN A 155 8.81 19.29 0.09
C GLN A 155 9.15 17.99 0.80
N TYR A 156 8.65 16.85 0.30
CA TYR A 156 8.79 15.56 0.97
C TYR A 156 9.21 14.47 -0.01
N VAL A 157 9.94 13.48 0.48
CA VAL A 157 10.00 12.15 -0.14
C VAL A 157 9.01 11.25 0.61
N VAL A 158 8.14 10.58 -0.12
CA VAL A 158 7.05 9.82 0.49
C VAL A 158 7.28 8.33 0.25
N PHE A 159 7.10 7.52 1.30
CA PHE A 159 7.23 6.08 1.29
C PHE A 159 5.88 5.49 1.68
N SER A 160 5.22 4.73 0.80
CA SER A 160 3.97 4.02 1.12
C SER A 160 4.32 2.58 1.43
N ILE A 161 4.14 2.14 2.68
CA ILE A 161 4.59 0.82 3.14
C ILE A 161 3.44 -0.19 3.17
N ASP A 162 3.81 -1.44 2.99
CA ASP A 162 2.99 -2.62 3.21
C ASP A 162 3.37 -3.29 4.55
N TYR A 163 2.50 -4.16 5.07
CA TYR A 163 2.73 -4.92 6.31
C TYR A 163 1.93 -6.24 6.29
N ARG A 164 2.27 -7.22 7.14
CA ARG A 164 1.53 -8.50 7.21
C ARG A 164 0.06 -8.31 7.59
N TRP A 165 -0.80 -9.25 7.24
CA TRP A 165 -2.21 -9.18 7.65
C TRP A 165 -2.46 -10.04 8.88
N ILE A 166 -3.39 -9.62 9.74
CA ILE A 166 -3.73 -10.32 10.97
C ILE A 166 -4.25 -11.74 10.70
N ASN A 167 -4.03 -12.66 11.63
CA ASN A 167 -4.35 -14.09 11.53
C ASN A 167 -3.65 -14.74 10.33
N HIS A 168 -4.35 -15.54 9.53
CA HIS A 168 -3.79 -16.23 8.36
C HIS A 168 -4.15 -15.54 7.04
N LEU A 169 -4.56 -14.27 7.09
CA LEU A 169 -5.22 -13.62 5.96
C LEU A 169 -4.26 -13.35 4.79
N ASP A 170 -2.96 -13.29 5.05
CA ASP A 170 -1.91 -13.16 4.05
C ASP A 170 -1.29 -14.51 3.62
N GLY A 171 -1.86 -15.63 4.07
CA GLY A 171 -1.47 -16.98 3.69
C GLY A 171 -0.39 -17.61 4.58
N ASP A 172 0.03 -16.94 5.64
CA ASP A 172 0.99 -17.46 6.62
C ASP A 172 0.47 -18.73 7.31
N GLU A 173 1.40 -19.66 7.58
CA GLU A 173 1.07 -20.92 8.26
C GLU A 173 0.75 -20.72 9.73
N GLN A 174 1.40 -19.73 10.35
CA GLN A 174 1.13 -19.32 11.72
C GLN A 174 0.29 -18.03 11.71
N PRO A 175 -0.60 -17.84 12.70
CA PRO A 175 -1.41 -16.64 12.74
C PRO A 175 -0.54 -15.43 13.06
N ASN A 176 -0.70 -14.37 12.28
CA ASN A 176 -0.12 -13.08 12.59
C ASN A 176 -0.93 -12.38 13.69
N HIS A 177 -0.23 -11.75 14.63
CA HIS A 177 -0.80 -11.03 15.75
C HIS A 177 -0.47 -9.53 15.63
N MET A 178 -1.14 -8.69 16.42
CA MET A 178 -0.96 -7.23 16.33
C MET A 178 0.50 -6.79 16.49
N HIS A 179 1.29 -7.47 17.33
CA HIS A 179 2.70 -7.13 17.51
C HIS A 179 3.51 -7.38 16.23
N HIS A 180 3.25 -8.44 15.47
CA HIS A 180 3.89 -8.69 14.17
C HIS A 180 3.69 -7.53 13.19
N LEU A 181 2.49 -6.93 13.16
CA LEU A 181 2.20 -5.79 12.29
C LEU A 181 2.96 -4.53 12.74
N ILE A 182 3.11 -4.32 14.05
CA ILE A 182 3.89 -3.21 14.62
C ILE A 182 5.39 -3.40 14.31
N GLU A 183 5.90 -4.62 14.45
CA GLU A 183 7.26 -5.03 14.08
C GLU A 183 7.55 -4.82 12.60
N ASP A 184 6.57 -5.05 11.73
CA ASP A 184 6.66 -4.79 10.30
C ASP A 184 6.82 -3.30 10.00
N VAL A 185 6.08 -2.44 10.70
CA VAL A 185 6.20 -0.98 10.59
C VAL A 185 7.56 -0.49 11.07
N PHE A 186 8.06 -0.99 12.22
CA PHE A 186 9.40 -0.65 12.68
C PHE A 186 10.48 -1.11 11.69
N GLY A 187 10.35 -2.31 11.13
CA GLY A 187 11.24 -2.81 10.09
C GLY A 187 11.25 -1.92 8.84
N ALA A 188 10.07 -1.48 8.38
CA ALA A 188 9.95 -0.57 7.25
C ALA A 188 10.64 0.78 7.54
N ILE A 189 10.43 1.37 8.72
CA ILE A 189 11.08 2.64 9.11
C ILE A 189 12.59 2.47 9.17
N ALA A 190 13.10 1.40 9.82
CA ALA A 190 14.54 1.11 9.88
C ALA A 190 15.16 0.94 8.49
N HIS A 191 14.46 0.24 7.59
CA HIS A 191 14.88 0.07 6.21
C HIS A 191 14.90 1.41 5.46
N ILE A 192 13.85 2.23 5.62
CA ILE A 192 13.76 3.56 5.00
C ILE A 192 14.87 4.46 5.53
N GLN A 193 15.16 4.49 6.83
CA GLN A 193 16.28 5.28 7.39
C GLN A 193 17.63 4.89 6.78
N THR A 194 17.82 3.61 6.49
CA THR A 194 19.05 3.10 5.87
C THR A 194 19.18 3.55 4.41
N HIS A 195 18.06 3.67 3.68
CA HIS A 195 18.06 3.85 2.22
C HIS A 195 17.54 5.21 1.74
N ALA A 196 16.94 6.04 2.59
CA ALA A 196 16.22 7.27 2.20
C ALA A 196 17.08 8.24 1.37
N LYS A 197 18.39 8.31 1.66
CA LYS A 197 19.33 9.16 0.92
C LYS A 197 19.39 8.84 -0.57
N LYS A 198 19.18 7.57 -0.96
CA LYS A 198 19.10 7.14 -2.37
C LYS A 198 17.99 7.87 -3.13
N TYR A 199 16.92 8.23 -2.43
CA TYR A 199 15.74 8.88 -2.98
C TYR A 199 15.69 10.38 -2.67
N GLY A 200 16.79 10.95 -2.15
CA GLY A 200 16.85 12.37 -1.76
C GLY A 200 16.23 12.70 -0.40
N GLY A 201 15.82 11.69 0.37
CA GLY A 201 15.26 11.84 1.71
C GLY A 201 16.33 12.01 2.80
N ASP A 202 16.00 12.75 3.85
CA ASP A 202 16.80 12.90 5.07
C ASP A 202 16.33 11.86 6.10
N PRO A 203 17.14 10.83 6.40
CA PRO A 203 16.72 9.73 7.27
C PRO A 203 16.50 10.13 8.73
N ARG A 204 16.87 11.37 9.12
CA ARG A 204 16.67 11.90 10.47
C ARG A 204 15.41 12.74 10.62
N ARG A 205 14.64 12.93 9.54
CA ARG A 205 13.41 13.72 9.54
C ARG A 205 12.30 12.88 8.92
N ILE A 206 11.72 12.01 9.73
CA ILE A 206 10.66 11.09 9.32
C ILE A 206 9.38 11.43 10.09
N ALA A 207 8.28 11.60 9.36
CA ALA A 207 6.93 11.60 9.90
C ALA A 207 6.20 10.34 9.45
N VAL A 208 5.30 9.81 10.29
CA VAL A 208 4.41 8.69 9.95
C VAL A 208 2.96 9.17 9.85
N THR A 209 2.19 8.60 8.93
CA THR A 209 0.76 8.87 8.78
C THR A 209 0.04 7.64 8.24
N GLY A 210 -1.28 7.57 8.40
CA GLY A 210 -2.08 6.49 7.86
C GLY A 210 -3.57 6.69 8.14
N ASP A 211 -4.41 5.93 7.44
CA ASP A 211 -5.85 5.94 7.65
C ASP A 211 -6.30 4.70 8.45
N SER A 212 -7.34 4.83 9.27
CA SER A 212 -7.97 3.69 9.97
C SER A 212 -6.95 2.78 10.70
N ALA A 213 -6.81 1.52 10.29
CA ALA A 213 -5.81 0.58 10.79
C ALA A 213 -4.36 1.09 10.67
N GLY A 214 -4.03 1.77 9.57
CA GLY A 214 -2.73 2.42 9.37
C GLY A 214 -2.55 3.65 10.25
N GLY A 215 -3.62 4.36 10.58
CA GLY A 215 -3.62 5.43 11.59
C GLY A 215 -3.33 4.89 12.99
N HIS A 216 -3.93 3.74 13.35
CA HIS A 216 -3.59 3.01 14.57
C HIS A 216 -2.11 2.61 14.59
N LEU A 217 -1.61 1.99 13.52
CA LEU A 217 -0.19 1.57 13.42
C LEU A 217 0.77 2.77 13.44
N SER A 218 0.38 3.91 12.85
CA SER A 218 1.15 5.16 12.92
C SER A 218 1.27 5.66 14.37
N ALA A 219 0.17 5.62 15.12
CA ALA A 219 0.19 5.97 16.54
C ALA A 219 1.06 4.99 17.35
N CYS A 220 0.97 3.68 17.08
CA CYS A 220 1.83 2.67 17.69
C CYS A 220 3.31 2.96 17.42
N ALA A 221 3.71 3.21 16.17
CA ALA A 221 5.09 3.51 15.82
C ALA A 221 5.62 4.74 16.58
N ALA A 222 4.78 5.78 16.72
CA ALA A 222 5.15 7.02 17.40
C ALA A 222 5.30 6.88 18.93
N VAL A 223 4.62 5.92 19.58
CA VAL A 223 4.60 5.80 21.05
C VAL A 223 5.28 4.55 21.59
N LEU A 224 5.43 3.51 20.77
CA LEU A 224 5.98 2.20 21.18
C LEU A 224 7.44 2.01 20.77
N CYS A 225 8.09 2.98 20.12
CA CYS A 225 9.51 2.88 19.78
C CYS A 225 10.42 2.55 21.00
N PRO A 226 10.15 2.96 22.26
CA PRO A 226 11.00 2.57 23.39
C PRO A 226 10.94 1.07 23.72
N PHE A 227 9.93 0.35 23.20
CA PHE A 227 9.74 -1.09 23.37
C PHE A 227 10.35 -1.91 22.22
N ILE A 228 11.11 -1.30 21.31
CA ILE A 228 11.91 -2.06 20.35
C ILE A 228 12.96 -2.89 21.11
N GLY A 229 12.98 -4.20 20.88
CA GLY A 229 13.82 -5.15 21.60
C GLY A 229 13.67 -6.59 21.11
N GLU A 230 14.44 -7.50 21.70
CA GLU A 230 14.53 -8.91 21.30
C GLU A 230 13.90 -9.89 22.30
N GLY A 231 13.34 -9.40 23.41
CA GLY A 231 12.72 -10.22 24.45
C GLY A 231 11.36 -10.81 24.08
N GLY A 232 10.83 -10.46 22.90
CA GLY A 232 9.57 -10.94 22.36
C GLY A 232 8.33 -10.28 22.99
N PHE A 233 7.20 -10.35 22.29
CA PHE A 233 5.93 -9.80 22.76
C PHE A 233 5.15 -10.83 23.58
N GLY A 234 5.29 -10.80 24.90
CA GLY A 234 4.58 -11.71 25.81
C GLY A 234 5.14 -13.13 25.87
N GLU A 235 6.32 -13.38 25.28
CA GLU A 235 7.02 -14.67 25.39
C GLU A 235 7.51 -14.94 26.83
N GLN A 236 7.93 -13.87 27.51
CA GLN A 236 8.26 -13.88 28.92
C GLN A 236 7.29 -12.99 29.70
N GLN A 237 6.93 -13.43 30.91
CA GLN A 237 5.99 -12.68 31.74
C GLN A 237 6.49 -11.26 32.01
N GLY A 238 5.73 -10.26 31.53
CA GLY A 238 6.04 -8.84 31.73
C GLY A 238 6.97 -8.25 30.67
N VAL A 239 7.36 -9.00 29.65
CA VAL A 239 8.16 -8.52 28.51
C VAL A 239 7.23 -8.34 27.31
N TYR A 240 7.21 -7.14 26.74
CA TYR A 240 6.37 -6.75 25.60
C TYR A 240 7.22 -5.96 24.61
N GLU A 241 8.22 -6.62 24.04
CA GLU A 241 9.16 -6.01 23.11
C GLU A 241 8.82 -6.35 21.66
N PHE A 242 9.11 -5.42 20.76
CA PHE A 242 8.84 -5.54 19.33
C PHE A 242 10.17 -5.67 18.57
N MET A 243 10.42 -6.85 17.98
CA MET A 243 11.58 -7.07 17.13
C MET A 243 11.28 -6.55 15.70
N PRO A 244 11.95 -5.51 15.19
CA PRO A 244 11.71 -5.03 13.83
C PRO A 244 11.92 -6.15 12.81
N SER A 245 10.99 -6.28 11.86
CA SER A 245 11.08 -7.29 10.78
C SER A 245 12.30 -7.13 9.86
N TYR A 246 12.94 -5.95 9.90
CA TYR A 246 14.20 -5.64 9.25
C TYR A 246 15.15 -5.00 10.26
N LEU A 247 16.37 -5.54 10.35
CA LEU A 247 17.48 -4.94 11.08
C LEU A 247 18.57 -4.50 10.08
N PRO A 248 18.98 -3.21 10.08
CA PRO A 248 20.05 -2.74 9.22
C PRO A 248 21.37 -3.48 9.50
N GLU A 249 22.09 -3.84 8.44
CA GLU A 249 23.39 -4.49 8.56
C GLU A 249 24.37 -3.61 9.37
N GLY A 250 25.00 -4.21 10.38
CA GLY A 250 25.97 -3.52 11.23
C GLY A 250 25.38 -2.60 12.31
N LYS A 251 24.05 -2.57 12.49
CA LYS A 251 23.42 -1.86 13.61
C LYS A 251 22.92 -2.82 14.69
N THR A 252 23.06 -2.38 15.95
CA THR A 252 22.42 -3.05 17.08
C THR A 252 20.95 -2.63 17.19
N LEU A 253 20.13 -3.45 17.85
CA LEU A 253 18.75 -3.09 18.18
C LEU A 253 18.65 -1.81 19.00
N GLU A 254 19.60 -1.57 19.90
CA GLU A 254 19.66 -0.34 20.68
C GLU A 254 19.85 0.89 19.79
N GLN A 255 20.74 0.81 18.79
CA GLN A 255 20.93 1.89 17.81
C GLN A 255 19.67 2.10 16.97
N VAL A 256 19.01 1.03 16.51
CA VAL A 256 17.76 1.13 15.75
C VAL A 256 16.67 1.80 16.60
N ARG A 257 16.54 1.40 17.87
CA ARG A 257 15.61 2.01 18.82
C ARG A 257 15.88 3.50 18.97
N GLU A 258 17.11 3.91 19.22
CA GLU A 258 17.49 5.32 19.37
C GLU A 258 17.24 6.15 18.11
N GLU A 259 17.43 5.58 16.92
CA GLU A 259 17.23 6.29 15.65
C GLU A 259 15.77 6.41 15.22
N ILE A 260 14.91 5.45 15.58
CA ILE A 260 13.46 5.49 15.30
C ILE A 260 12.74 6.44 16.27
N THR A 261 13.37 6.80 17.40
CA THR A 261 12.78 7.66 18.44
C THR A 261 12.73 9.14 18.05
#